data_AF-A0A074N4K0-F1
#
_entry.id   AF-A0A074N4K0-F1
#
_cell.length_a   1.000
_cell.length_b   1.000
_cell.length_c   1.000
_cell.angle_alpha   90.00
_cell.angle_beta   90.00
_cell.angle_gamma   90.00
#
_symmetry.space_group_name_H-M   'P 1'
#
loop_
_entity.id
_entity.type
_entity.pdbx_description
1 polymer ?
#
loop_
_entity_poly.entity_id
_entity_poly.type
_entity_poly.pdbx_seq_one_letter_code
_entity_poly.pdbx_strand_id
1 'polypeptide(L)'
;MAACWISQEPILNDSNASDIPFEGTFASGDNPQEVATISKGAGMAYEIGADGRSESFYFMEVSPEWFVFQFSDPVKEEKEIRYGSEEGQKGKRKPTGISGYQFIRWRDGRIETIEPVCTKEVAAVEGVKGDEKVCSFETFEQLKGSAKIFAAAVDAGEIQAKVDKVLVSVAN
;
A
#
# COMPACT_ATOMS: atom_id res chain seq x y z
N MET A 1 10.74 5.86 3.23
CA MET A 1 9.36 6.19 3.64
C MET A 1 8.94 5.06 4.57
N ALA A 2 8.45 5.35 5.78
CA ALA A 2 7.90 4.30 6.64
C ALA A 2 6.38 4.35 6.48
N ALA A 3 5.78 3.32 5.88
CA ALA A 3 4.33 3.26 5.73
C ALA A 3 3.68 3.29 7.11
N CYS A 4 2.66 4.11 7.32
CA CYS A 4 1.88 4.09 8.56
C CYS A 4 1.03 2.82 8.70
N TRP A 5 0.81 2.09 7.61
CA TRP A 5 0.01 0.87 7.57
C TRP A 5 0.90 -0.26 7.10
N ILE A 6 1.07 -1.29 7.94
CA ILE A 6 2.05 -2.35 7.71
C ILE A 6 1.56 -3.75 8.09
N SER A 7 2.26 -4.78 7.60
CA SER A 7 2.16 -6.16 8.10
C SER A 7 3.52 -6.85 8.06
N GLN A 8 3.66 -7.91 8.85
CA GLN A 8 4.89 -8.72 8.88
C GLN A 8 5.02 -9.66 7.67
N GLU A 9 3.89 -10.00 7.05
CA GLU A 9 3.81 -10.83 5.86
C GLU A 9 2.85 -10.17 4.85
N PRO A 10 3.07 -10.35 3.54
CA PRO A 10 2.09 -9.96 2.51
C PRO A 10 0.69 -10.48 2.81
N ILE A 11 -0.30 -9.58 2.90
CA ILE A 11 -1.71 -9.95 3.09
C ILE A 11 -2.42 -10.09 1.75
N LEU A 12 -2.11 -9.22 0.78
CA LEU A 12 -2.71 -9.24 -0.55
C LEU A 12 -2.01 -10.25 -1.46
N ASN A 13 -2.81 -11.05 -2.15
CA ASN A 13 -2.38 -12.09 -3.08
C ASN A 13 -3.49 -12.41 -4.10
N ASP A 14 -3.22 -13.34 -5.01
CA ASP A 14 -4.16 -13.75 -6.07
C ASP A 14 -5.56 -14.14 -5.58
N SER A 15 -5.68 -14.73 -4.39
CA SER A 15 -6.97 -15.24 -3.89
C SER A 15 -7.89 -14.17 -3.30
N ASN A 16 -7.36 -13.00 -2.95
CA ASN A 16 -8.10 -11.92 -2.29
C ASN A 16 -7.95 -10.55 -2.97
N ALA A 17 -7.16 -10.47 -4.04
CA ALA A 17 -7.03 -9.27 -4.85
C ALA A 17 -8.30 -9.01 -5.69
N SER A 18 -8.50 -7.74 -6.03
CA SER A 18 -9.60 -7.24 -6.85
C SER A 18 -9.08 -6.79 -8.21
N ASP A 19 -9.95 -6.82 -9.22
CA ASP A 19 -9.69 -6.09 -10.47
C ASP A 19 -9.75 -4.58 -10.21
N ILE A 20 -9.05 -3.80 -11.04
CA ILE A 20 -9.08 -2.34 -11.00
C ILE A 20 -9.67 -1.78 -12.30
N PRO A 21 -10.39 -0.65 -12.25
CA PRO A 21 -10.99 -0.03 -13.43
C PRO A 21 -10.06 0.94 -14.19
N PHE A 22 -8.79 1.06 -13.80
CA PHE A 22 -7.87 2.13 -14.27
C PHE A 22 -6.59 1.63 -14.95
N GLU A 23 -6.71 0.72 -15.93
CA GLU A 23 -5.59 0.36 -16.79
C GLU A 23 -5.29 1.47 -17.82
N GLY A 24 -4.01 1.60 -18.19
CA GLY A 24 -3.56 2.55 -19.22
C GLY A 24 -2.27 3.28 -18.86
N THR A 25 -2.03 4.36 -19.59
CA THR A 25 -0.86 5.21 -19.41
C THR A 25 -1.25 6.50 -18.71
N PHE A 26 -0.51 6.85 -17.67
CA PHE A 26 -0.77 8.01 -16.84
C PHE A 26 0.50 8.85 -16.69
N ALA A 27 0.36 10.17 -16.70
CA ALA A 27 1.45 11.10 -16.45
C ALA A 27 1.29 11.75 -15.07
N SER A 28 2.40 12.02 -14.39
CA SER A 28 2.39 12.79 -13.15
C SER A 28 1.83 14.19 -13.40
N GLY A 29 0.91 14.65 -12.55
CA GLY A 29 0.33 15.98 -12.65
C GLY A 29 1.37 17.11 -12.50
N ASP A 30 2.42 16.85 -11.72
CA ASP A 30 3.50 17.82 -11.47
C ASP A 30 4.63 17.73 -12.51
N ASN A 31 4.78 16.59 -13.19
CA ASN A 31 5.81 16.36 -14.17
C ASN A 31 5.32 15.44 -15.30
N PRO A 32 4.83 15.98 -16.42
CA PRO A 32 4.26 15.16 -17.50
C PRO A 32 5.25 14.20 -18.18
N GLN A 33 6.56 14.35 -17.93
CA GLN A 33 7.59 13.42 -18.43
C GLN A 33 7.67 12.15 -17.58
N GLU A 34 7.18 12.18 -16.33
CA GLU A 34 7.04 10.99 -15.50
C GLU A 34 5.77 10.25 -15.87
N VAL A 35 5.94 9.19 -16.65
CA VAL A 35 4.85 8.37 -17.16
C VAL A 35 4.87 7.01 -16.47
N ALA A 36 3.71 6.57 -15.99
CA ALA A 36 3.46 5.24 -15.48
C ALA A 36 2.49 4.50 -16.41
N THR A 37 2.75 3.22 -16.69
CA THR A 37 1.81 2.33 -17.37
C THR A 37 1.30 1.31 -16.38
N ILE A 38 -0.03 1.15 -16.32
CA ILE A 38 -0.70 0.17 -15.47
C ILE A 38 -1.40 -0.81 -16.39
N SER A 39 -1.09 -2.10 -16.26
CA SER A 39 -1.68 -3.16 -17.07
C SER A 39 -1.83 -4.45 -16.30
N LYS A 40 -2.80 -5.29 -16.68
CA LYS A 40 -2.95 -6.63 -16.10
C LYS A 40 -1.67 -7.46 -16.25
N GLY A 41 -1.19 -8.01 -15.14
CA GLY A 41 -0.06 -8.92 -15.07
C GLY A 41 -0.48 -10.38 -15.06
N ALA A 42 0.34 -11.23 -14.44
CA ALA A 42 -0.01 -12.63 -14.19
C ALA A 42 -1.01 -12.75 -13.04
N GLY A 43 -2.00 -13.64 -13.18
CA GLY A 43 -3.02 -13.85 -12.15
C GLY A 43 -3.88 -12.60 -11.92
N MET A 44 -4.00 -12.19 -10.66
CA MET A 44 -4.70 -10.95 -10.26
C MET A 44 -3.76 -9.76 -10.06
N ALA A 45 -2.45 -9.95 -10.24
CA ALA A 45 -1.50 -8.86 -10.14
C ALA A 45 -1.64 -7.88 -11.31
N TYR A 46 -1.27 -6.64 -11.06
CA TYR A 46 -1.11 -5.59 -12.07
C TYR A 46 0.33 -5.13 -12.10
N GLU A 47 0.85 -4.98 -13.31
CA GLU A 47 2.17 -4.42 -13.57
C GLU A 47 2.07 -2.90 -13.61
N ILE A 48 2.86 -2.23 -12.78
CA ILE A 48 3.05 -0.78 -12.84
C ILE A 48 4.48 -0.52 -13.31
N GLY A 49 4.58 0.01 -14.53
CA GLY A 49 5.85 0.30 -15.18
C GLY A 49 6.15 1.79 -15.24
N ALA A 50 7.36 2.19 -14.86
CA ALA A 50 7.90 3.54 -15.01
C ALA A 50 9.41 3.48 -15.27
N ASP A 51 9.92 4.35 -16.15
CA ASP A 51 11.37 4.48 -16.45
C ASP A 51 12.08 3.15 -16.80
N GLY A 52 11.39 2.27 -17.54
CA GLY A 52 11.93 0.97 -17.96
C GLY A 52 12.00 -0.08 -16.85
N ARG A 53 11.40 0.19 -15.68
CA ARG A 53 11.20 -0.78 -14.59
C ARG A 53 9.71 -1.11 -14.51
N SER A 54 9.40 -2.33 -14.11
CA SER A 54 8.03 -2.80 -13.82
C SER A 54 8.02 -3.54 -12.52
N GLU A 55 7.00 -3.30 -11.70
CA GLU A 55 6.75 -4.00 -10.46
C GLU A 55 5.30 -4.50 -10.42
N SER A 56 5.11 -5.70 -9.88
CA SER A 56 3.81 -6.35 -9.76
C SER A 56 3.14 -5.97 -8.43
N PHE A 57 1.89 -5.54 -8.48
CA PHE A 57 1.10 -5.14 -7.32
C PHE A 57 -0.24 -5.87 -7.27
N TYR A 58 -0.68 -6.18 -6.04
CA TYR A 58 -2.05 -6.62 -5.77
C TYR A 58 -2.87 -5.47 -5.21
N PHE A 59 -4.14 -5.42 -5.61
CA PHE A 59 -5.09 -4.40 -5.19
C PHE A 59 -6.24 -5.03 -4.42
N MET A 60 -6.78 -4.30 -3.46
CA MET A 60 -8.03 -4.60 -2.78
C MET A 60 -8.99 -3.44 -3.01
N GLU A 61 -10.15 -3.72 -3.60
CA GLU A 61 -11.23 -2.73 -3.67
C GLU A 61 -11.83 -2.50 -2.28
N VAL A 62 -11.90 -1.23 -1.89
CA VAL A 62 -12.56 -0.75 -0.66
C VAL A 62 -13.97 -0.25 -1.00
N SER A 63 -14.07 0.50 -2.10
CA SER A 63 -15.30 1.00 -2.72
C SER A 63 -15.03 1.32 -4.20
N PRO A 64 -16.02 1.68 -5.04
CA PRO A 64 -15.81 1.93 -6.47
C PRO A 64 -14.74 2.97 -6.82
N GLU A 65 -14.45 3.92 -5.92
CA GLU A 65 -13.39 4.92 -6.11
C GLU A 65 -12.12 4.61 -5.32
N TRP A 66 -12.15 3.67 -4.37
CA TRP A 66 -11.09 3.50 -3.38
C TRP A 66 -10.49 2.11 -3.42
N PHE A 67 -9.17 2.06 -3.53
CA PHE A 67 -8.40 0.83 -3.59
C PHE A 67 -7.22 0.91 -2.63
N VAL A 68 -6.77 -0.23 -2.13
CA VAL A 68 -5.51 -0.36 -1.40
C VAL A 68 -4.57 -1.22 -2.22
N PHE A 69 -3.32 -0.82 -2.35
CA PHE A 69 -2.28 -1.68 -2.89
C PHE A 69 -1.20 -1.96 -1.85
N GLN A 70 -0.57 -3.12 -2.00
CA GLN A 70 0.52 -3.57 -1.15
C GLN A 70 1.83 -3.38 -1.88
N PHE A 71 2.80 -2.74 -1.22
CA PHE A 71 4.19 -2.75 -1.64
C PHE A 71 5.00 -3.49 -0.57
N SER A 72 5.86 -4.40 -0.99
CA SER A 72 6.75 -5.11 -0.08
C SER A 72 8.17 -4.61 -0.33
N ASP A 73 8.87 -4.19 0.71
CA ASP A 73 10.32 -4.05 0.58
C ASP A 73 10.88 -5.44 0.21
N PRO A 74 11.73 -5.55 -0.82
CA PRO A 74 12.41 -6.81 -1.08
C PRO A 74 13.12 -7.21 0.21
N VAL A 75 12.95 -8.46 0.64
CA VAL A 75 13.64 -9.01 1.81
C VAL A 75 15.12 -8.72 1.62
N LYS A 76 15.65 -7.72 2.34
CA LYS A 76 17.08 -7.44 2.29
C LYS A 76 17.75 -8.66 2.90
N GLU A 77 18.56 -9.34 2.11
CA GLU A 77 19.44 -10.41 2.62
C GLU A 77 20.09 -9.94 3.93
N GLU A 78 20.08 -10.84 4.91
CA GLU A 78 20.53 -10.61 6.27
C GLU A 78 21.88 -9.87 6.30
N LYS A 79 21.88 -8.56 6.57
CA LYS A 79 23.08 -7.93 7.11
C LYS A 79 23.15 -8.28 8.58
N GLU A 80 24.15 -9.10 8.92
CA GLU A 80 24.51 -9.46 10.29
C GLU A 80 24.84 -8.18 11.09
N ILE A 81 23.83 -7.55 11.69
CA ILE A 81 24.06 -6.42 12.61
C ILE A 81 24.56 -7.02 13.93
N ARG A 82 25.88 -7.04 14.10
CA ARG A 82 26.53 -7.30 15.39
C ARG A 82 26.16 -6.17 16.35
N TYR A 83 25.24 -6.45 17.27
CA TYR A 83 25.10 -5.60 18.45
C TYR A 83 26.28 -5.90 19.36
N GLY A 84 27.09 -4.88 19.64
CA GLY A 84 28.16 -4.96 20.62
C GLY A 84 27.56 -5.11 22.02
N SER A 85 27.34 -6.35 22.43
CA SER A 85 27.31 -6.73 23.82
C SER A 85 27.94 -8.11 23.91
N GLU A 86 29.04 -8.19 24.66
CA GLU A 86 29.61 -9.45 25.11
C GLU A 86 28.47 -10.31 25.70
N GLU A 87 28.50 -11.61 25.40
CA GLU A 87 27.51 -12.64 25.77
C GLU A 87 26.27 -12.79 24.85
N GLY A 88 26.53 -13.40 23.68
CA GLY A 88 25.88 -14.64 23.26
C GLY A 88 24.37 -14.84 23.48
N GLN A 89 23.55 -14.36 22.55
CA GLN A 89 22.34 -15.06 22.13
C GLN A 89 22.27 -15.12 20.60
N LYS A 90 22.51 -16.31 20.03
CA LYS A 90 22.20 -16.62 18.62
C LYS A 90 20.69 -16.82 18.48
N GLY A 91 19.93 -15.72 18.53
CA GLY A 91 18.55 -15.72 18.06
C GLY A 91 18.55 -15.65 16.54
N LYS A 92 17.97 -16.66 15.85
CA LYS A 92 17.65 -16.53 14.42
C LYS A 92 16.70 -15.34 14.27
N ARG A 93 17.14 -14.24 13.65
CA ARG A 93 16.22 -13.14 13.30
C ARG A 93 15.41 -13.60 12.10
N LYS A 94 14.07 -13.59 12.21
CA LYS A 94 13.21 -13.81 11.04
C LYS A 94 13.46 -12.69 10.02
N PRO A 95 13.46 -12.96 8.70
CA PRO A 95 13.49 -11.91 7.69
C PRO A 95 12.36 -10.91 7.98
N THR A 96 12.71 -9.63 8.08
CA THR A 96 11.76 -8.53 8.37
C THR A 96 11.26 -7.96 7.06
N GLY A 97 10.56 -8.77 6.27
CA GLY A 97 9.87 -8.29 5.07
C GLY A 97 8.60 -7.54 5.48
N ILE A 98 8.73 -6.29 5.90
CA ILE A 98 7.57 -5.47 6.20
C ILE A 98 6.86 -5.15 4.88
N SER A 99 5.58 -5.48 4.79
CA SER A 99 4.73 -5.02 3.70
C SER A 99 4.03 -3.74 4.13
N GLY A 100 4.09 -2.73 3.28
CA GLY A 100 3.38 -1.47 3.45
C GLY A 100 2.13 -1.41 2.58
N TYR A 101 1.18 -0.57 3.00
CA TYR A 101 -0.07 -0.36 2.27
C TYR A 101 -0.25 1.12 1.94
N GLN A 102 -0.70 1.39 0.72
CA GLN A 102 -1.07 2.73 0.26
C GLN A 102 -2.45 2.70 -0.40
N PHE A 103 -3.14 3.84 -0.35
CA PHE A 103 -4.45 3.98 -0.96
C PHE A 103 -4.31 4.58 -2.35
N ILE A 104 -5.17 4.14 -3.25
CA ILE A 104 -5.46 4.80 -4.50
C ILE A 104 -6.90 5.28 -4.44
N ARG A 105 -7.11 6.56 -4.77
CA ARG A 105 -8.42 7.07 -5.14
C ARG A 105 -8.49 7.29 -6.65
N TRP A 106 -9.43 6.62 -7.31
CA TRP A 106 -9.71 6.74 -8.73
C TRP A 106 -11.01 7.52 -8.95
N ARG A 107 -10.91 8.71 -9.55
CA ARG A 107 -12.06 9.55 -9.92
C ARG A 107 -11.71 10.45 -11.09
N ASP A 108 -12.67 10.74 -11.95
CA ASP A 108 -12.54 11.69 -13.06
C ASP A 108 -11.29 11.49 -13.94
N GLY A 109 -10.90 10.23 -14.19
CA GLY A 109 -9.73 9.91 -15.01
C GLY A 109 -8.38 10.13 -14.30
N ARG A 110 -8.39 10.30 -12.97
CA ARG A 110 -7.20 10.60 -12.15
C ARG A 110 -6.99 9.55 -11.06
N ILE A 111 -5.73 9.17 -10.88
CA ILE A 111 -5.25 8.31 -9.81
C ILE A 111 -4.59 9.21 -8.77
N GLU A 112 -5.12 9.25 -7.55
CA GLU A 112 -4.50 9.90 -6.40
C GLU A 112 -3.91 8.84 -5.48
N THR A 113 -2.60 8.82 -5.31
CA THR A 113 -1.94 7.99 -4.30
C THR A 113 -2.00 8.70 -2.96
N ILE A 114 -2.54 8.03 -1.95
CA ILE A 114 -2.80 8.60 -0.63
C ILE A 114 -2.04 7.79 0.43
N GLU A 115 -1.26 8.51 1.24
CA GLU A 115 -0.60 7.93 2.40
C GLU A 115 -1.64 7.72 3.51
N PRO A 116 -1.86 6.49 3.99
CA PRO A 116 -2.79 6.27 5.08
C PRO A 116 -2.22 6.80 6.39
N VAL A 117 -3.09 7.15 7.33
CA VAL A 117 -2.71 7.45 8.71
C VAL A 117 -3.38 6.46 9.67
N CYS A 118 -2.71 6.12 10.76
CA CYS A 118 -3.32 5.32 11.82
C CYS A 118 -4.10 6.24 12.74
N THR A 119 -5.44 6.14 12.73
CA THR A 119 -6.31 6.89 13.65
C THR A 119 -6.86 5.98 14.74
N LYS A 120 -7.50 6.57 15.77
CA LYS A 120 -8.10 5.80 16.85
C LYS A 120 -9.20 4.87 16.35
N GLU A 121 -9.97 5.31 15.37
CA GLU A 121 -11.08 4.58 14.74
C GLU A 121 -10.54 3.39 13.94
N VAL A 122 -9.46 3.59 13.19
CA VAL A 122 -8.76 2.53 12.45
C VAL A 122 -8.17 1.50 13.42
N ALA A 123 -7.51 1.96 14.49
CA ALA A 123 -6.90 1.11 15.51
C ALA A 123 -7.94 0.37 16.39
N ALA A 124 -9.20 0.83 16.41
CA ALA A 124 -10.27 0.18 17.15
C ALA A 124 -10.84 -1.07 16.45
N VAL A 125 -10.47 -1.34 15.20
CA VAL A 125 -10.83 -2.58 14.51
C VAL A 125 -10.23 -3.78 15.24
N GLU A 126 -11.06 -4.81 15.48
CA GLU A 126 -10.66 -5.97 16.27
C GLU A 126 -9.41 -6.65 15.71
N GLY A 127 -8.40 -6.80 16.59
CA GLY A 127 -7.13 -7.45 16.26
C GLY A 127 -6.11 -6.56 15.53
N VAL A 128 -6.46 -5.33 15.16
CA VAL A 128 -5.50 -4.35 14.65
C VAL A 128 -4.60 -3.88 15.79
N LYS A 129 -3.29 -3.90 15.56
CA LYS A 129 -2.31 -3.35 16.50
C LYS A 129 -1.98 -1.93 16.07
N GLY A 130 -2.62 -0.95 16.70
CA GLY A 130 -2.39 0.46 16.42
C GLY A 130 -1.66 1.19 17.56
N ASP A 131 -0.72 2.05 17.20
CA ASP A 131 -0.33 3.22 18.00
C ASP A 131 -0.66 4.51 17.23
N GLU A 132 -0.39 5.69 17.80
CA GLU A 132 -0.68 6.98 17.16
C GLU A 132 0.05 7.21 15.81
N LYS A 133 0.99 6.33 15.43
CA LYS A 133 1.83 6.47 14.23
C LYS A 133 1.68 5.31 13.25
N VAL A 134 1.43 4.09 13.74
CA VAL A 134 1.45 2.88 12.92
C VAL A 134 0.28 1.97 13.27
N CYS A 135 -0.42 1.51 12.23
CA CYS A 135 -1.40 0.44 12.29
C CYS A 135 -0.80 -0.81 11.64
N SER A 136 -0.74 -1.91 12.39
CA SER A 136 -0.26 -3.20 11.91
C SER A 136 -1.42 -4.18 11.74
N PHE A 137 -1.39 -4.89 10.62
CA PHE A 137 -2.39 -5.88 10.22
C PHE A 137 -1.76 -7.28 10.16
N GLU A 138 -2.56 -8.29 10.49
CA GLU A 138 -2.20 -9.71 10.36
C GLU A 138 -3.12 -10.46 9.41
N THR A 139 -4.32 -9.94 9.14
CA THR A 139 -5.31 -10.61 8.29
C THR A 139 -5.93 -9.67 7.25
N PHE A 140 -6.46 -10.27 6.19
CA PHE A 140 -7.19 -9.55 5.15
C PHE A 140 -8.41 -8.80 5.70
N GLU A 141 -9.17 -9.41 6.63
CA GLU A 141 -10.36 -8.77 7.21
C GLU A 141 -10.02 -7.55 8.07
N GLN A 142 -8.90 -7.59 8.80
CA GLN A 142 -8.40 -6.42 9.52
C GLN A 142 -8.05 -5.28 8.56
N LEU A 143 -7.25 -5.56 7.52
CA LEU A 143 -6.87 -4.58 6.51
C LEU A 143 -8.11 -3.99 5.81
N LYS A 144 -9.06 -4.84 5.42
CA LYS A 144 -10.28 -4.45 4.73
C LYS A 144 -11.21 -3.62 5.60
N GLY A 145 -11.43 -4.03 6.85
CA GLY A 145 -12.26 -3.30 7.81
C GLY A 145 -11.70 -1.91 8.10
N SER A 146 -10.40 -1.84 8.38
CA SER A 146 -9.69 -0.58 8.59
C SER A 146 -9.72 0.31 7.35
N ALA A 147 -9.52 -0.25 6.16
CA ALA A 147 -9.53 0.50 4.91
C ALA A 147 -10.88 1.16 4.62
N LYS A 148 -11.99 0.48 4.92
CA LYS A 148 -13.33 1.05 4.80
C LYS A 148 -13.56 2.23 5.74
N ILE A 149 -13.11 2.12 6.99
CA ILE A 149 -13.21 3.21 7.98
C ILE A 149 -12.40 4.42 7.52
N PHE A 150 -11.16 4.19 7.09
CA PHE A 150 -10.28 5.25 6.62
C PHE A 150 -10.85 5.99 5.41
N ALA A 151 -11.24 5.25 4.35
CA ALA A 151 -11.81 5.86 3.14
C ALA A 151 -13.07 6.67 3.44
N ALA A 152 -13.98 6.13 4.28
CA ALA A 152 -15.20 6.83 4.68
C ALA A 152 -14.90 8.12 5.47
N ALA A 153 -13.94 8.09 6.39
CA ALA A 153 -13.55 9.26 7.18
C ALA A 153 -12.86 10.34 6.32
N VAL A 154 -12.09 9.94 5.30
CA VAL A 154 -11.53 10.89 4.31
C VAL A 154 -12.66 11.52 3.48
N ASP A 155 -13.61 10.73 2.99
CA ASP A 155 -14.75 11.24 2.21
C ASP A 155 -15.67 12.15 3.03
N ALA A 156 -15.82 11.88 4.33
CA ALA A 156 -16.54 12.75 5.26
C ALA A 156 -15.77 14.03 5.64
N GLY A 157 -14.49 14.13 5.28
CA GLY A 157 -13.61 15.25 5.66
C GLY A 157 -13.17 15.22 7.13
N GLU A 158 -13.34 14.10 7.81
CA GLU A 158 -12.91 13.87 9.20
C GLU A 158 -11.39 13.63 9.29
N ILE A 159 -10.82 13.05 8.23
CA ILE A 159 -9.38 12.89 8.05
C ILE A 159 -8.96 13.66 6.80
N GLN A 160 -7.94 14.52 6.95
CA GLN A 160 -7.31 15.14 5.80
C GLN A 160 -6.37 14.14 5.12
N ALA A 161 -6.76 13.67 3.93
CA ALA A 161 -5.91 12.81 3.11
C ALA A 161 -4.62 13.54 2.72
N LYS A 162 -3.48 12.88 2.94
CA LYS A 162 -2.20 13.32 2.39
C LYS A 162 -2.01 12.66 1.03
N VAL A 163 -2.28 13.42 -0.03
CA VAL A 163 -2.03 13.00 -1.41
C VAL A 163 -0.52 13.08 -1.68
N ASP A 164 0.09 11.96 -2.02
CA ASP A 164 1.52 11.85 -2.33
C ASP A 164 1.79 12.11 -3.81
N LYS A 165 0.95 11.54 -4.69
CA LYS A 165 1.07 11.70 -6.14
C LYS A 165 -0.30 11.76 -6.80
N VAL A 166 -0.41 12.57 -7.84
CA VAL A 166 -1.57 12.57 -8.75
C VAL A 166 -1.10 12.16 -10.13
N LEU A 167 -1.70 11.12 -10.69
CA LEU A 167 -1.49 10.70 -12.07
C LEU A 167 -2.76 10.98 -12.88
N VAL A 168 -2.58 11.52 -14.09
CA VAL A 168 -3.66 11.87 -15.00
C VAL A 168 -3.56 10.99 -16.23
N SER A 169 -4.68 10.42 -16.67
CA SER A 169 -4.71 9.60 -17.88
C SER A 169 -4.20 10.38 -19.08
N VAL A 170 -3.26 9.79 -19.81
CA VAL A 170 -2.81 10.28 -21.10
C VAL A 170 -3.77 9.67 -22.13
N ALA A 171 -4.83 10.40 -22.47
CA ALA A 171 -5.71 9.99 -23.56
C ALA A 171 -4.88 9.87 -24.85
N ASN A 172 -4.92 8.70 -25.49
CA ASN A 172 -4.43 8.50 -26.85
C ASN A 172 -5.36 9.15 -27.88
#